data_AF-A0A2M7D413-F1
#
_entry.id   AF-A0A2M7D413-F1
#
_cell.length_a   1.000
_cell.length_b   1.000
_cell.length_c   1.000
_cell.angle_alpha   90.00
_cell.angle_beta   90.00
_cell.angle_gamma   90.00
#
_symmetry.space_group_name_H-M   'P 1'
#
loop_
_entity.id
_entity.type
_entity.pdbx_description
1 polymer ?
#
loop_
_entity_poly.entity_id
_entity_poly.type
_entity_poly.pdbx_seq_one_letter_code
_entity_poly.pdbx_strand_id
1 'polypeptide(L)'
;MDKELILNLQNRFNDISNVLEDSDVEFWYGRDLQKILGYDRWENFSNVIEKAKKACQNSKIELSDHFRDVTKMVKLGSGAVREIVDIILTRYACYLITRSHRPPMGMHTRTTTAI
;
A
#
# COMPACT_ATOMS: atom_id res chain seq x y z
N MET A 1 -3.96 14.03 -19.41
CA MET A 1 -4.76 12.95 -18.80
C MET A 1 -4.01 12.31 -17.64
N ASP A 2 -2.72 11.97 -17.80
CA ASP A 2 -1.95 11.33 -16.70
C ASP A 2 -1.67 12.23 -15.49
N LYS A 3 -1.46 13.54 -15.69
CA LYS A 3 -1.20 14.47 -14.58
C LYS A 3 -2.33 14.52 -13.53
N GLU A 4 -3.58 14.48 -13.98
CA GLU A 4 -4.74 14.54 -13.07
C GLU A 4 -4.88 13.26 -12.26
N LEU A 5 -4.59 12.11 -12.87
CA LEU A 5 -4.56 10.82 -12.19
C LEU A 5 -3.41 10.73 -11.19
N ILE A 6 -2.22 11.22 -11.54
CA ILE A 6 -1.07 11.29 -10.64
C ILE A 6 -1.39 12.18 -9.43
N LEU A 7 -1.97 13.36 -9.66
CA LEU A 7 -2.38 14.27 -8.59
C LEU A 7 -3.46 13.66 -7.68
N ASN A 8 -4.44 12.96 -8.26
CA ASN A 8 -5.47 12.27 -7.49
C ASN A 8 -4.88 11.17 -6.59
N LEU A 9 -3.98 10.34 -7.13
CA LEU A 9 -3.30 9.30 -6.36
C LEU A 9 -2.42 9.89 -5.26
N GLN A 10 -1.70 10.99 -5.55
CA GLN A 10 -0.90 11.69 -4.54
C GLN A 10 -1.77 12.21 -3.39
N ASN A 11 -2.89 12.86 -3.70
CA ASN A 11 -3.81 13.35 -2.67
C ASN A 11 -4.35 12.20 -1.82
N ARG A 12 -4.82 11.12 -2.45
CA ARG A 12 -5.32 9.94 -1.73
C ARG A 12 -4.26 9.30 -0.82
N PHE A 13 -3.00 9.28 -1.26
CA PHE A 13 -1.88 8.81 -0.44
C PHE A 13 -1.65 9.71 0.76
N ASN A 14 -1.65 11.02 0.56
CA ASN A 14 -1.44 11.98 1.64
C ASN A 14 -2.59 11.91 2.66
N ASP A 15 -3.83 11.72 2.21
CA ASP A 15 -5.03 11.63 3.06
C ASP A 15 -5.00 10.45 4.04
N ILE A 16 -4.30 9.37 3.71
CA ILE A 16 -4.18 8.18 4.56
C ILE A 16 -2.81 8.10 5.28
N SER A 17 -2.00 9.14 5.17
CA SER A 17 -0.73 9.23 5.89
C SER A 17 -0.99 9.44 7.38
N ASN A 18 -0.11 8.85 8.20
CA ASN A 18 -0.11 8.98 9.65
C ASN A 18 1.30 9.33 10.10
N VAL A 19 1.45 9.78 11.35
CA VAL A 19 2.75 10.05 11.96
C VAL A 19 2.89 9.16 13.18
N LEU A 20 4.02 8.46 13.30
CA LEU A 20 4.29 7.59 14.45
C LEU A 20 4.33 8.43 15.73
N GLU A 21 3.63 7.97 16.77
CA GLU A 21 3.70 8.60 18.09
C GLU A 21 5.18 8.70 18.52
N ASP A 22 5.55 9.86 19.09
CA ASP A 22 6.92 10.18 19.53
C ASP A 22 7.99 10.29 18.44
N SER A 23 7.62 10.45 17.17
CA SER A 23 8.56 10.75 16.09
C SER A 23 7.92 11.57 14.97
N ASP A 24 8.72 12.23 14.11
CA ASP A 24 8.24 12.90 12.89
C ASP A 24 8.19 11.95 11.68
N VAL A 25 8.09 10.64 11.92
CA VAL A 25 8.13 9.63 10.86
C VAL A 25 6.74 9.36 10.31
N GLU A 26 6.55 9.70 9.04
CA GLU A 26 5.34 9.40 8.29
C GLU A 26 5.24 7.90 7.95
N PHE A 27 4.02 7.37 8.08
CA PHE A 27 3.70 6.01 7.74
C PHE A 27 2.29 5.81 7.18
N TRP A 28 2.12 4.63 6.56
CA TRP A 28 0.87 4.18 5.97
C TRP A 28 0.52 2.79 6.46
N TYR A 29 -0.78 2.53 6.64
CA TYR A 29 -1.28 1.18 6.87
C TYR A 29 -1.38 0.41 5.56
N GLY A 30 -0.90 -0.83 5.55
CA GLY A 30 -0.95 -1.72 4.41
C GLY A 30 -2.38 -1.94 3.89
N ARG A 31 -3.38 -2.09 4.78
CA ARG A 31 -4.78 -2.23 4.38
C ARG A 31 -5.36 -1.02 3.67
N ASP A 32 -4.91 0.19 4.01
CA ASP A 32 -5.39 1.40 3.35
C ASP A 32 -4.68 1.57 2.00
N LEU A 33 -3.38 1.29 1.98
CA LEU A 33 -2.56 1.30 0.77
C LEU A 33 -3.06 0.28 -0.28
N GLN A 34 -3.45 -0.91 0.16
CA GLN A 34 -4.06 -1.95 -0.69
C GLN A 34 -5.22 -1.39 -1.53
N LYS A 35 -6.14 -0.64 -0.89
CA LYS A 35 -7.34 -0.08 -1.54
C LYS A 35 -6.98 1.01 -2.53
N ILE A 36 -5.97 1.84 -2.22
CA ILE A 36 -5.52 2.90 -3.13
C ILE A 36 -4.90 2.30 -4.40
N LEU A 37 -4.12 1.24 -4.25
CA LEU A 37 -3.45 0.54 -5.35
C LEU A 37 -4.36 -0.44 -6.10
N GLY A 38 -5.63 -0.56 -5.72
CA GLY A 38 -6.63 -1.34 -6.45
C GLY A 38 -6.53 -2.86 -6.26
N TYR A 39 -5.99 -3.33 -5.14
CA TYR A 39 -5.97 -4.76 -4.82
C TYR A 39 -7.24 -5.16 -4.05
N ASP A 40 -8.03 -6.07 -4.60
CA ASP A 40 -9.27 -6.53 -3.94
C ASP A 40 -9.01 -7.48 -2.76
N ARG A 41 -7.93 -8.28 -2.83
CA ARG A 41 -7.60 -9.33 -1.88
C ARG A 41 -6.28 -9.06 -1.16
N TRP A 42 -6.28 -9.19 0.16
CA TRP A 42 -5.08 -8.95 0.98
C TRP A 42 -3.95 -9.90 0.61
N GLU A 43 -4.24 -11.16 0.30
CA GLU A 43 -3.26 -12.19 -0.05
C GLU A 43 -2.46 -11.80 -1.31
N ASN A 44 -3.10 -11.10 -2.25
CA ASN A 44 -2.43 -10.61 -3.44
C ASN A 44 -1.50 -9.45 -3.11
N PHE A 45 -1.93 -8.56 -2.22
CA PHE A 45 -1.15 -7.39 -1.83
C PHE A 45 -0.01 -7.75 -0.87
N SER A 46 -0.22 -8.68 0.05
CA SER A 46 0.82 -9.20 0.95
C SER A 46 1.97 -9.82 0.14
N ASN A 47 1.69 -10.51 -0.96
CA ASN A 47 2.71 -11.01 -1.87
C ASN A 47 3.56 -9.89 -2.51
N VAL A 48 3.00 -8.70 -2.73
CA VAL A 48 3.75 -7.53 -3.23
C VAL A 48 4.61 -6.93 -2.12
N ILE A 49 4.08 -6.85 -0.89
CA ILE A 49 4.82 -6.42 0.30
C ILE A 49 6.03 -7.33 0.53
N GLU A 50 5.86 -8.66 0.43
CA GLU A 50 6.97 -9.61 0.60
C GLU A 50 8.06 -9.45 -0.47
N LYS A 51 7.69 -9.10 -1.71
CA LYS A 51 8.68 -8.75 -2.75
C LYS A 51 9.42 -7.45 -2.41
N ALA A 52 8.71 -6.46 -1.86
CA ALA A 52 9.31 -5.20 -1.43
C ALA A 52 10.28 -5.41 -0.25
N LYS A 53 9.92 -6.24 0.74
CA LYS A 53 10.80 -6.65 1.84
C LYS A 53 12.09 -7.27 1.31
N LYS A 54 12.01 -8.21 0.37
CA LYS A 54 13.19 -8.81 -0.28
C LYS A 54 14.07 -7.75 -0.97
N ALA A 55 13.48 -6.79 -1.67
CA ALA A 55 14.22 -5.70 -2.30
C ALA A 55 14.93 -4.79 -1.26
N CYS A 56 14.29 -4.54 -0.11
CA CYS A 56 14.87 -3.81 1.01
C CYS A 56 16.10 -4.54 1.58
N GLN A 57 15.95 -5.84 1.88
CA GLN A 57 17.04 -6.69 2.38
C GLN A 57 18.21 -6.77 1.41
N ASN A 58 17.94 -6.90 0.10
CA ASN A 58 18.98 -6.89 -0.92
C ASN A 58 19.77 -5.57 -0.97
N SER A 59 19.16 -4.48 -0.50
CA SER A 59 19.80 -3.17 -0.36
C SER A 59 20.56 -3.01 0.96
N LYS A 60 20.63 -4.08 1.78
CA LYS A 60 21.25 -4.12 3.12
C LYS A 60 20.65 -3.11 4.10
N ILE A 61 19.35 -2.85 3.96
CA ILE A 61 18.58 -1.96 4.86
C ILE A 61 17.76 -2.83 5.81
N GLU A 62 17.67 -2.42 7.07
CA GLU A 62 16.94 -3.14 8.11
C GLU A 62 15.43 -3.13 7.83
N LEU A 63 14.78 -4.29 7.95
CA LEU A 63 13.35 -4.40 7.62
C LEU A 63 12.47 -3.71 8.64
N SER A 64 12.79 -3.83 9.93
CA SER A 64 11.98 -3.29 11.02
C SER A 64 11.86 -1.77 10.98
N ASP A 65 12.81 -1.08 10.34
CA ASP A 65 12.78 0.38 10.16
C ASP A 65 11.70 0.83 9.16
N HIS A 66 11.24 -0.08 8.30
CA HIS A 66 10.36 0.26 7.18
C HIS A 66 9.08 -0.56 7.09
N PHE A 67 9.09 -1.77 7.63
CA PHE A 67 8.01 -2.74 7.61
C PHE A 67 7.77 -3.25 9.03
N ARG A 68 6.69 -2.80 9.66
CA ARG A 68 6.35 -3.21 11.03
C ARG A 68 4.97 -3.84 11.06
N ASP A 69 4.90 -5.14 11.35
CA ASP A 69 3.63 -5.85 11.49
C ASP A 69 2.88 -5.31 12.70
N VAL A 70 1.60 -5.04 12.53
CA VAL A 70 0.69 -4.51 13.55
C VAL A 70 -0.67 -5.18 13.44
N THR A 71 -1.58 -4.84 14.33
CA THR A 71 -2.98 -5.21 14.20
C THR A 71 -3.86 -3.97 14.17
N LYS A 72 -4.93 -4.03 13.38
CA LYS A 72 -5.90 -2.96 13.21
C LYS A 72 -7.28 -3.47 13.60
N MET A 73 -8.00 -2.69 14.39
CA MET A 73 -9.40 -2.96 14.70
C MET A 73 -10.28 -2.43 13.56
N VAL A 74 -11.14 -3.27 13.01
CA VAL A 74 -12.09 -2.91 11.95
C VAL A 74 -13.52 -3.18 12.38
N LYS A 75 -14.43 -2.26 12.04
CA LYS A 75 -15.86 -2.41 12.28
C LYS A 75 -16.47 -3.27 11.18
N LEU A 76 -17.17 -4.32 11.56
CA LEU A 76 -17.95 -5.19 10.67
C LEU A 76 -19.32 -4.56 10.38
N GLY A 77 -19.97 -5.03 9.32
CA GLY A 77 -21.32 -4.56 8.93
C GLY A 77 -22.39 -4.75 10.02
N SER A 78 -22.17 -5.66 10.97
CA SER A 78 -23.03 -5.89 12.14
C SER A 78 -22.76 -4.93 13.32
N GLY A 79 -21.78 -4.03 13.21
CA GLY A 79 -21.35 -3.15 14.30
C GLY A 79 -20.32 -3.77 15.25
N ALA A 80 -20.09 -5.09 15.16
CA ALA A 80 -19.01 -5.76 15.89
C ALA A 80 -17.63 -5.29 15.41
N VAL A 81 -16.62 -5.31 16.28
CA VAL A 81 -15.23 -5.01 15.93
C VAL A 81 -14.41 -6.29 15.87
N ARG A 82 -13.47 -6.36 14.92
CA ARG A 82 -12.54 -7.48 14.78
C ARG A 82 -11.12 -6.96 14.59
N GLU A 83 -10.18 -7.65 15.19
CA GLU A 83 -8.76 -7.46 14.96
C GLU A 83 -8.33 -8.15 13.67
N ILE A 84 -7.65 -7.41 12.80
CA ILE A 84 -7.02 -7.94 11.58
C ILE A 84 -5.53 -7.61 11.60
N VAL A 85 -4.71 -8.53 11.09
CA VAL A 85 -3.28 -8.29 10.86
C VAL A 85 -3.14 -7.16 9.85
N ASP A 86 -2.26 -6.20 10.09
CA ASP A 86 -1.91 -5.13 9.18
C ASP A 86 -0.39 -4.86 9.26
N ILE A 87 0.10 -3.89 8.51
CA ILE A 87 1.51 -3.52 8.51
C ILE A 87 1.65 -2.01 8.39
N ILE A 88 2.56 -1.43 9.16
CA ILE A 88 3.02 -0.06 9.05
C ILE A 88 4.13 -0.01 7.99
N LEU A 89 3.98 0.91 7.05
CA LEU A 89 4.87 1.10 5.92
C LEU A 89 5.36 2.54 5.92
N THR A 90 6.66 2.75 6.02
CA THR A 90 7.25 4.08 5.83
C THR A 90 7.19 4.51 4.36
N ARG A 91 7.48 5.79 4.10
CA ARG A 91 7.62 6.33 2.73
C ARG A 91 8.55 5.48 1.85
N TYR A 92 9.65 4.98 2.42
CA TYR A 92 10.59 4.13 1.68
C TYR A 92 10.00 2.74 1.36
N ALA A 93 9.26 2.14 2.28
CA ALA A 93 8.53 0.89 2.01
C ALA A 93 7.48 1.08 0.90
N CYS A 94 6.72 2.18 0.94
CA CYS A 94 5.76 2.52 -0.12
C CYS A 94 6.46 2.64 -1.49
N TYR A 95 7.60 3.32 -1.55
CA TYR A 95 8.42 3.38 -2.78
C TYR A 95 8.80 1.99 -3.29
N LEU A 96 9.31 1.11 -2.43
CA LEU A 96 9.67 -0.26 -2.83
C LEU A 96 8.47 -1.07 -3.32
N ILE A 97 7.31 -0.94 -2.67
CA ILE A 97 6.04 -1.57 -3.10
C ILE A 97 5.66 -1.06 -4.50
N THR A 98 5.72 0.25 -4.75
CA THR A 98 5.50 0.83 -6.08
C THR A 98 6.62 0.56 -7.08
N ARG A 99 7.71 -0.12 -6.71
CA ARG A 99 8.68 -0.62 -7.69
C ARG A 99 8.48 -2.11 -7.97
N SER A 100 8.03 -2.85 -6.96
CA SER A 100 7.69 -4.27 -7.06
C SER A 100 6.29 -4.54 -7.60
N HIS A 101 5.42 -3.52 -7.65
CA HIS A 101 4.13 -3.63 -8.31
C HIS A 101 4.37 -3.82 -9.82
N ARG A 102 3.94 -4.98 -10.33
CA ARG A 102 3.58 -5.11 -11.73
C ARG A 102 2.06 -4.95 -11.72
N PRO A 103 1.48 -3.91 -12.33
CA PRO A 103 0.07 -3.62 -12.15
C PRO A 103 -0.76 -4.83 -12.63
N PRO A 104 -1.66 -5.39 -11.81
CA PRO A 104 -2.83 -6.04 -12.38
C PRO A 104 -3.67 -4.89 -12.95
N MET A 105 -3.45 -4.57 -14.22
CA MET A 105 -4.20 -3.54 -14.95
C MET A 105 -5.67 -3.95 -15.01
N GLY A 106 -6.45 -3.52 -14.02
CA GLY A 106 -7.90 -3.41 -14.07
C GLY A 106 -8.36 -2.10 -14.72
N MET A 107 -7.45 -1.36 -15.34
CA MET A 107 -7.82 -0.33 -16.31
C MET A 107 -7.90 -1.00 -17.67
N HIS A 108 -9.12 -1.24 -18.13
CA HIS A 108 -9.40 -1.63 -19.51
C HIS A 108 -8.68 -0.67 -20.47
N THR A 109 -7.53 -1.07 -21.00
CA THR A 109 -7.20 -0.68 -22.36
C THR A 109 -8.21 -1.39 -23.23
N ARG A 110 -9.33 -0.72 -23.51
CA ARG A 110 -10.10 -1.03 -24.70
C ARG A 110 -9.17 -0.75 -25.88
N THR A 111 -8.42 -1.76 -26.28
CA THR A 111 -7.89 -1.84 -27.63
C THR A 111 -9.11 -2.06 -28.52
N THR A 112 -9.85 -0.99 -28.78
CA THR A 112 -10.77 -0.97 -29.90
C THR A 112 -9.89 -0.94 -31.13
N THR A 113 -9.74 -2.12 -31.74
CA THR A 113 -9.59 -2.25 -33.18
C THR A 113 -10.58 -1.30 -33.84
N ALA A 114 -10.06 -0.28 -34.52
CA ALA A 114 -10.80 0.48 -35.50
C ALA A 114 -9.82 0.86 -36.61
N ILE A 115 -9.95 0.09 -37.70
CA ILE A 115 -9.68 0.38 -39.12
C ILE A 115 -8.37 1.10 -39.48
#